data_AF-A0A7S3MBD2-F1
#
_entry.id   AF-A0A7S3MBD2-F1
#
_cell.length_a   1.000
_cell.length_b   1.000
_cell.length_c   1.000
_cell.angle_alpha   90.00
_cell.angle_beta   90.00
_cell.angle_gamma   90.00
#
_symmetry.space_group_name_H-M   'P 1'
#
loop_
_entity.id
_entity.type
_entity.pdbx_description
1 polymer ?
#
loop_
_entity_poly.entity_id
_entity_poly.type
_entity_poly.pdbx_seq_one_letter_code
_entity_poly.pdbx_strand_id
1 'polypeptide(L)'
;AEQLYKNDRGSWSFIAQTRLFGSSVLPLSISAKRDGPETVRIELTNLAGNTVGSLEHISVHSRLSDLHVMVAETFEAPVRSYTWRLVLPDGVVVDEANHQTAISEVLPI
;
A
#
# COMPACT_ATOMS: atom_id res chain seq x y z
N ALA A 1 5.46 -21.63 -18.32
CA ALA A 1 5.31 -20.55 -17.32
C ALA A 1 4.45 -19.40 -17.86
N GLU A 2 4.81 -18.75 -18.97
CA GLU A 2 4.05 -17.60 -19.53
C GLU A 2 2.57 -17.83 -19.87
N GLN A 3 2.17 -19.05 -20.24
CA GLN A 3 0.77 -19.35 -20.61
C GLN A 3 -0.18 -19.46 -19.40
N LEU A 4 0.33 -19.76 -18.20
CA LEU A 4 -0.49 -19.83 -16.98
C LEU A 4 -0.93 -18.43 -16.50
N TYR A 5 -0.17 -17.40 -16.85
CA TYR A 5 -0.38 -16.04 -16.33
C TYR A 5 -1.34 -15.18 -17.16
N LYS A 6 -1.69 -15.59 -18.40
CA LYS A 6 -2.67 -14.89 -19.26
C LYS A 6 -4.11 -14.91 -18.77
N ASN A 7 -4.47 -15.85 -17.92
CA ASN A 7 -5.85 -16.02 -17.46
C ASN A 7 -6.12 -15.45 -16.06
N ASP A 8 -5.09 -14.90 -15.40
CA ASP A 8 -5.24 -14.26 -14.10
C ASP A 8 -4.71 -12.81 -14.14
N ARG A 9 -5.63 -11.85 -14.07
CA ARG A 9 -5.34 -10.41 -14.14
C ARG A 9 -4.43 -9.95 -13.00
N GLY A 10 -4.46 -10.64 -11.85
CA GLY A 10 -3.57 -10.39 -10.72
C GLY A 10 -2.12 -10.71 -11.06
N SER A 11 -1.90 -11.84 -11.75
CA SER A 11 -0.57 -12.30 -12.16
C SER A 11 0.09 -11.43 -13.25
N TRP A 12 -0.69 -10.85 -14.18
CA TRP A 12 -0.13 -9.89 -15.15
C TRP A 12 0.30 -8.56 -14.51
N SER A 13 -0.49 -8.08 -13.55
CA SER A 13 -0.17 -6.89 -12.77
C SER A 13 1.15 -7.08 -12.00
N PHE A 14 1.38 -8.30 -11.50
CA PHE A 14 2.60 -8.71 -10.81
C PHE A 14 3.87 -8.70 -11.71
N ILE A 15 3.77 -9.19 -12.96
CA ILE A 15 4.90 -9.15 -13.92
C ILE A 15 5.20 -7.73 -14.39
N ALA A 16 4.17 -6.89 -14.55
CA ALA A 16 4.36 -5.48 -14.88
C ALA A 16 5.05 -4.72 -13.73
N GLN A 17 4.65 -4.98 -12.48
CA GLN A 17 5.26 -4.38 -11.27
C GLN A 17 6.75 -4.71 -11.15
N THR A 18 7.13 -5.98 -11.31
CA THR A 18 8.54 -6.40 -11.21
C THR A 18 9.42 -5.79 -12.30
N ARG A 19 8.89 -5.62 -13.52
CA ARG A 19 9.63 -4.99 -14.63
C ARG A 19 9.76 -3.47 -14.49
N LEU A 20 8.79 -2.80 -13.88
CA LEU A 20 8.79 -1.33 -13.72
C LEU A 20 9.64 -0.85 -12.54
N PHE A 21 9.66 -1.59 -11.42
CA PHE A 21 10.34 -1.15 -10.20
C PHE A 21 11.73 -1.75 -9.97
N GLY A 22 12.16 -2.73 -10.77
CA GLY A 22 13.50 -3.32 -10.72
C GLY A 22 13.91 -3.90 -9.36
N SER A 23 12.95 -4.04 -8.44
CA SER A 23 13.16 -4.32 -7.02
C SER A 23 12.04 -5.20 -6.51
N SER A 24 12.32 -5.95 -5.45
CA SER A 24 11.37 -6.85 -4.79
C SER A 24 10.31 -6.07 -3.99
N VAL A 25 9.59 -5.19 -4.66
CA VAL A 25 8.68 -4.23 -4.04
C VAL A 25 7.33 -4.29 -4.75
N LEU A 26 6.26 -4.40 -3.96
CA LEU A 26 4.90 -4.43 -4.44
C LEU A 26 4.18 -3.13 -4.03
N PRO A 27 3.70 -2.33 -4.99
CA PRO A 27 2.95 -1.12 -4.68
C PRO A 27 1.59 -1.46 -4.06
N LEU A 28 1.26 -0.73 -3.00
CA LEU A 28 0.02 -0.84 -2.24
C LEU A 28 -0.59 0.54 -2.09
N SER A 29 -1.67 0.79 -2.83
CA SER A 29 -2.41 2.04 -2.75
C SER A 29 -3.14 2.12 -1.42
N ILE A 30 -3.07 3.30 -0.78
CA ILE A 30 -3.72 3.55 0.49
C ILE A 30 -4.80 4.62 0.34
N SER A 31 -5.91 4.45 1.05
CA SER A 31 -6.96 5.46 1.19
C SER A 31 -7.44 5.50 2.65
N ALA A 32 -7.84 6.68 3.12
CA ALA A 32 -8.35 6.86 4.46
C ALA A 32 -9.86 7.13 4.46
N LYS A 33 -10.52 6.71 5.52
CA LYS A 33 -11.89 7.09 5.85
C LYS A 33 -11.99 7.36 7.34
N ARG A 34 -12.54 8.52 7.72
CA ARG A 34 -12.75 8.86 9.13
C ARG A 34 -13.62 7.79 9.84
N ASP A 35 -13.10 7.27 10.95
CA ASP A 35 -13.79 6.30 11.83
C ASP A 35 -13.92 6.80 13.29
N GLY A 36 -13.35 7.98 13.59
CA GLY A 36 -13.47 8.67 14.88
C GLY A 36 -13.02 10.14 14.83
N PRO A 37 -12.99 10.84 15.99
CA PRO A 37 -12.62 12.27 16.03
C PRO A 37 -11.21 12.56 15.48
N GLU A 38 -10.24 11.71 15.82
CA GLU A 38 -8.83 11.82 15.38
C GLU A 38 -8.30 10.50 14.83
N THR A 39 -9.21 9.61 14.42
CA THR A 39 -8.86 8.30 13.89
C THR A 39 -9.46 8.08 12.51
N VAL A 40 -8.78 7.26 11.72
CA VAL A 40 -9.18 6.80 10.40
C VAL A 40 -9.03 5.29 10.28
N ARG A 41 -9.88 4.71 9.46
CA ARG A 41 -9.64 3.43 8.81
C ARG A 41 -8.79 3.66 7.57
N ILE A 42 -7.68 2.92 7.44
CA ILE A 42 -6.86 2.88 6.23
C ILE A 42 -7.21 1.62 5.43
N GLU A 43 -7.66 1.80 4.20
CA GLU A 43 -7.92 0.72 3.25
C GLU A 43 -6.70 0.55 2.33
N LEU A 44 -6.29 -0.71 2.13
CA LEU A 44 -5.12 -1.09 1.35
C LEU A 44 -5.55 -1.83 0.09
N THR A 45 -5.18 -1.32 -1.07
CA THR A 45 -5.59 -1.86 -2.37
C THR A 45 -4.38 -2.09 -3.25
N ASN A 46 -4.27 -3.26 -3.88
CA ASN A 46 -3.20 -3.49 -4.85
C ASN A 46 -3.50 -2.80 -6.20
N LEU A 47 -2.53 -2.73 -7.12
CA LEU A 47 -2.75 -2.09 -8.42
C LEU A 47 -3.81 -2.76 -9.32
N ALA A 48 -4.19 -4.00 -9.02
CA ALA A 48 -5.30 -4.66 -9.71
C ALA A 48 -6.68 -4.20 -9.19
N GLY A 49 -6.72 -3.32 -8.18
CA GLY A 49 -7.96 -2.82 -7.56
C GLY A 49 -8.54 -3.77 -6.50
N ASN A 50 -7.81 -4.83 -6.13
CA ASN A 50 -8.26 -5.76 -5.10
C ASN A 50 -7.84 -5.25 -3.72
N THR A 51 -8.78 -5.24 -2.78
CA THR A 51 -8.50 -4.95 -1.37
C THR A 51 -7.61 -6.04 -0.77
N VAL A 52 -6.48 -5.63 -0.20
CA VAL A 52 -5.54 -6.49 0.53
C VAL A 52 -5.94 -6.57 2.01
N GLY A 53 -6.46 -5.47 2.57
CA GLY A 53 -6.96 -5.41 3.93
C GLY A 53 -7.25 -3.98 4.39
N SER A 54 -7.52 -3.83 5.69
CA SER A 54 -7.65 -2.53 6.34
C SER A 54 -6.96 -2.50 7.70
N LEU A 55 -6.51 -1.31 8.08
CA LEU A 55 -6.07 -0.99 9.44
C LEU A 55 -7.12 -0.05 10.05
N GLU A 56 -7.62 -0.38 11.24
CA GLU A 56 -8.67 0.38 11.92
C GLU A 56 -8.08 1.27 13.01
N HIS A 57 -8.77 2.36 13.36
CA HIS A 57 -8.42 3.24 14.48
C HIS A 57 -7.01 3.85 14.41
N ILE A 58 -6.53 4.12 13.20
CA ILE A 58 -5.21 4.74 13.00
C ILE A 58 -5.32 6.23 13.28
N SER A 59 -4.43 6.78 14.12
CA SER A 59 -4.42 8.21 14.38
C SER A 59 -4.11 8.99 13.09
N VAL A 60 -4.85 10.06 12.83
CA VAL A 60 -4.59 10.97 11.70
C VAL A 60 -3.26 11.73 11.83
N HIS A 61 -2.64 11.68 13.02
CA HIS A 61 -1.33 12.26 13.31
C HIS A 61 -0.19 11.23 13.19
N SER A 62 -0.50 9.95 12.97
CA SER A 62 0.53 8.93 12.69
C SER A 62 1.30 9.29 11.43
N ARG A 63 2.59 8.99 11.44
CA ARG A 63 3.47 9.24 10.30
C ARG A 63 3.31 8.16 9.25
N LEU A 64 3.61 8.50 8.00
CA LEU A 64 3.64 7.52 6.91
C LEU A 64 4.67 6.40 7.15
N SER A 65 5.78 6.68 7.85
CA SER A 65 6.74 5.66 8.30
C SER A 65 6.09 4.61 9.20
N ASP A 66 5.29 5.04 10.17
CA ASP A 66 4.67 4.17 11.15
C ASP A 66 3.61 3.32 10.47
N LEU A 67 2.84 3.93 9.55
CA LEU A 67 1.90 3.23 8.70
C LEU A 67 2.58 2.16 7.85
N HIS A 68 3.74 2.46 7.26
CA HIS A 68 4.50 1.51 6.46
C HIS A 68 4.96 0.31 7.27
N VAL A 69 5.45 0.53 8.49
CA VAL A 69 5.83 -0.54 9.44
C VAL A 69 4.61 -1.39 9.82
N MET A 70 3.50 -0.75 10.23
CA MET A 70 2.27 -1.46 10.58
C MET A 70 1.77 -2.34 9.44
N VAL A 71 1.82 -1.85 8.20
CA VAL A 71 1.44 -2.63 7.03
C VAL A 71 2.37 -3.81 6.81
N ALA A 72 3.68 -3.60 6.92
CA ALA A 72 4.67 -4.66 6.73
C ALA A 72 4.58 -5.77 7.79
N GLU A 73 4.19 -5.42 9.02
CA GLU A 73 4.00 -6.38 10.11
C GLU A 73 2.66 -7.11 10.04
N THR A 74 1.61 -6.45 9.53
CA THR A 74 0.24 -6.99 9.52
C THR A 74 -0.07 -7.78 8.25
N PHE A 75 0.46 -7.36 7.10
CA PHE A 75 0.12 -7.94 5.80
C PHE A 75 1.35 -8.54 5.14
N GLU A 76 1.41 -9.86 5.10
CA GLU A 76 2.46 -10.56 4.35
C GLU A 76 2.35 -10.25 2.84
N ALA A 77 3.49 -9.98 2.21
CA ALA A 77 3.55 -9.90 0.76
C ALA A 77 3.26 -11.28 0.14
N PRO A 78 2.56 -11.35 -1.01
CA PRO A 78 2.26 -12.61 -1.71
C PRO A 78 3.49 -13.47 -2.01
N VAL A 79 4.67 -12.85 -2.09
CA VAL A 79 5.94 -13.51 -2.33
C VAL A 79 6.92 -13.09 -1.25
N ARG A 80 7.49 -14.06 -0.51
CA ARG A 80 8.35 -13.83 0.67
C ARG A 80 9.59 -12.98 0.43
N SER A 81 10.07 -12.90 -0.81
CA SER A 81 11.21 -12.06 -1.17
C SER A 81 10.84 -10.60 -1.41
N TYR A 82 9.54 -10.25 -1.33
CA TYR A 82 9.01 -8.93 -1.64
C TYR A 82 8.50 -8.21 -0.40
N THR A 83 8.50 -6.87 -0.46
CA THR A 83 7.92 -6.01 0.58
C THR A 83 6.85 -5.09 -0.02
N TRP A 84 5.90 -4.67 0.80
CA TRP A 84 4.94 -3.64 0.41
C TRP A 84 5.59 -2.27 0.36
N ARG A 85 5.16 -1.46 -0.60
CA ARG A 85 5.48 -0.03 -0.68
C ARG A 85 4.19 0.74 -0.82
N LEU A 86 3.95 1.63 0.12
CA LEU A 86 2.72 2.41 0.13
C LEU A 86 2.74 3.45 -0.98
N VAL A 87 1.58 3.63 -1.61
CA VAL A 87 1.36 4.61 -2.68
C VAL A 87 0.15 5.46 -2.29
N LEU A 88 0.34 6.76 -2.25
CA LEU A 88 -0.67 7.75 -1.93
C LEU A 88 -1.71 7.88 -3.07
N PRO A 89 -2.90 8.46 -2.82
CA PRO A 89 -3.95 8.61 -3.84
C PRO A 89 -3.54 9.41 -5.08
N ASP A 90 -2.58 10.31 -4.95
CA ASP A 90 -2.01 11.10 -6.05
C ASP A 90 -0.92 10.34 -6.85
N GLY A 91 -0.62 9.09 -6.46
CA GLY A 91 0.39 8.24 -7.09
C GLY A 91 1.80 8.40 -6.52
N VAL A 92 2.00 9.28 -5.52
CA VAL A 92 3.30 9.45 -4.86
C VAL A 92 3.62 8.21 -4.01
N VAL A 93 4.86 7.74 -4.11
CA VAL A 93 5.36 6.61 -3.33
C VAL A 93 5.82 7.10 -1.95
N VAL A 94 5.48 6.36 -0.91
CA VAL A 94 5.99 6.62 0.44
C VAL A 94 7.44 6.19 0.54
N ASP A 95 8.33 7.14 0.84
CA ASP A 95 9.77 6.96 0.94
C ASP A 95 10.41 7.93 1.96
N GLU A 96 11.73 7.96 2.05
CA GLU A 96 12.45 8.81 3.02
C GLU A 96 12.13 10.31 2.90
N ALA A 97 11.68 10.79 1.74
CA ALA A 97 11.37 12.21 1.55
C ALA A 97 10.06 12.62 2.21
N ASN A 98 9.11 11.69 2.37
CA ASN A 98 7.77 11.97 2.89
C ASN A 98 7.38 11.07 4.09
N HIS A 99 8.23 10.17 4.53
CA HIS A 99 7.89 9.23 5.62
C HIS A 99 7.56 9.92 6.95
N GLN A 100 8.00 11.15 7.19
CA GLN A 100 7.69 11.92 8.41
C GLN A 100 6.36 12.69 8.32
N THR A 101 5.76 12.75 7.14
CA THR A 101 4.49 13.46 6.92
C THR A 101 3.36 12.74 7.65
N ALA A 102 2.46 13.50 8.27
CA ALA A 102 1.29 12.92 8.94
C ALA A 102 0.24 12.45 7.92
N ILE A 103 -0.52 11.42 8.29
CA ILE A 103 -1.62 10.89 7.45
C ILE A 103 -2.62 11.99 7.03
N SER A 104 -2.97 12.89 7.95
CA SER A 104 -3.91 14.00 7.70
C SER A 104 -3.45 15.03 6.68
N GLU A 105 -2.15 15.08 6.37
CA GLU A 105 -1.60 16.04 5.42
C GLU A 105 -1.68 15.54 3.97
N VAL A 106 -1.79 14.22 3.76
CA VAL A 106 -1.67 13.59 2.43
C VAL A 106 -2.87 12.76 2.03
N LEU A 107 -3.66 12.25 2.98
CA LEU A 107 -4.86 11.48 2.67
C LEU A 107 -6.10 12.38 2.79
N PRO A 108 -7.02 12.33 1.81
CA PRO A 108 -8.35 12.89 2.00
C PRO A 108 -9.09 12.07 3.05
N ILE A 109 -9.61 12.72 4.10
CA ILE A 109 -10.25 12.10 5.28
C ILE A 109 -11.67 12.62 5.47
#